data_AF-A0A973KQR1-F1
#
_entry.id   AF-A0A973KQR1-F1
#
_cell.length_a   1.000
_cell.length_b   1.000
_cell.length_c   1.000
_cell.angle_alpha   90.00
_cell.angle_beta   90.00
_cell.angle_gamma   90.00
#
_symmetry.space_group_name_H-M   'P 1'
#
loop_
_entity.id
_entity.type
_entity.pdbx_description
1 polymer ?
#
loop_
_entity_poly.entity_id
_entity_poly.type
_entity_poly.pdbx_seq_one_letter_code
_entity_poly.pdbx_strand_id
1 'polypeptide(L)'
;MRLRQAHAILEAATALEVSGLGFELWPYHHDFPGNTTPSTEDRMSGYAEILDPDDPEGAHHRHYAIDIMPGPDDDSIEASLTFGIGPDPESLLYAKWSVAMGVSGEERFRGLVGAQLAEKICDIVREHEKPYLAAYEQRVRRA
;
A
#
# COMPACT_ATOMS: atom_id res chain seq x y z
N MET A 1 -2.80 19.03 -2.12
CA MET A 1 -3.73 17.97 -1.65
C MET A 1 -5.04 18.57 -1.13
N ARG A 2 -6.19 17.99 -1.52
CA ARG A 2 -7.53 18.32 -1.01
C ARG A 2 -7.87 17.50 0.23
N LEU A 3 -8.79 18.00 1.07
CA LEU A 3 -9.21 17.34 2.32
C LEU A 3 -9.75 15.91 2.08
N ARG A 4 -10.47 15.68 0.97
CA ARG A 4 -11.02 14.35 0.65
C ARG A 4 -9.94 13.35 0.27
N GLN A 5 -8.95 13.78 -0.52
CA GLN A 5 -7.79 12.97 -0.84
C GLN A 5 -7.03 12.61 0.45
N ALA A 6 -6.77 13.60 1.31
CA ALA A 6 -6.11 13.38 2.60
C ALA A 6 -6.86 12.38 3.48
N HIS A 7 -8.18 12.48 3.57
CA HIS A 7 -9.00 11.52 4.32
C HIS A 7 -8.89 10.12 3.72
N ALA A 8 -9.10 9.95 2.41
CA ALA A 8 -9.03 8.63 1.77
C ALA A 8 -7.64 7.98 1.89
N ILE A 9 -6.57 8.79 1.79
CA ILE A 9 -5.19 8.33 2.01
C ILE A 9 -4.99 7.84 3.46
N LEU A 10 -5.45 8.62 4.45
CA LEU A 10 -5.34 8.25 5.86
C LEU A 10 -6.19 7.01 6.19
N GLU A 11 -7.38 6.90 5.62
CA GLU A 11 -8.25 5.73 5.74
C GLU A 11 -7.57 4.48 5.18
N ALA A 12 -6.98 4.59 3.98
CA ALA A 12 -6.25 3.48 3.36
C ALA A 12 -5.05 3.04 4.22
N ALA A 13 -4.24 3.99 4.70
CA ALA A 13 -3.11 3.71 5.57
C ALA A 13 -3.55 3.00 6.87
N THR A 14 -4.58 3.52 7.53
CA THR A 14 -5.14 2.91 8.75
C THR A 14 -5.63 1.48 8.49
N ALA A 15 -6.34 1.26 7.38
CA ALA A 15 -6.87 -0.05 7.01
C ALA A 15 -5.76 -1.06 6.67
N LEU A 16 -4.67 -0.61 6.05
CA LEU A 16 -3.51 -1.44 5.74
C LEU A 16 -2.77 -1.88 7.01
N GLU A 17 -2.53 -0.97 7.96
CA GLU A 17 -1.87 -1.29 9.23
C GLU A 17 -2.63 -2.36 10.03
N VAL A 18 -3.97 -2.31 10.03
CA VAL A 18 -4.80 -3.29 10.76
C VAL A 18 -5.10 -4.57 9.95
N SER A 19 -4.62 -4.69 8.71
CA SER A 19 -4.92 -5.82 7.81
C SER A 19 -4.34 -7.17 8.28
N GLY A 20 -3.38 -7.13 9.20
CA GLY A 20 -2.64 -8.31 9.66
C GLY A 20 -1.49 -8.74 8.73
N LEU A 21 -1.21 -8.00 7.65
CA LEU A 21 -0.10 -8.26 6.74
C LEU A 21 1.23 -7.59 7.17
N GLY A 22 1.22 -6.83 8.27
CA GLY A 22 2.42 -6.16 8.78
C GLY A 22 2.82 -4.92 7.99
N PHE A 23 1.85 -4.23 7.37
CA PHE A 23 2.11 -2.93 6.75
C PHE A 23 2.43 -1.88 7.80
N GLU A 24 3.49 -1.10 7.53
CA GLU A 24 3.85 0.10 8.27
C GLU A 24 3.90 1.26 7.28
N LEU A 25 3.11 2.31 7.52
CA LEU A 25 3.06 3.49 6.67
C LEU A 25 3.39 4.74 7.49
N TRP A 26 4.03 5.71 6.84
CA TRP A 26 4.37 6.99 7.44
C TRP A 26 4.08 8.13 6.45
N PRO A 27 3.78 9.32 6.98
CA PRO A 27 3.61 10.49 6.14
C PRO A 27 4.96 10.89 5.54
N TYR A 28 4.94 11.15 4.24
CA TYR A 28 6.01 11.83 3.53
C TYR A 28 5.59 13.26 3.25
N HIS A 29 6.33 14.22 3.79
CA HIS A 29 6.10 15.65 3.61
C HIS A 29 7.10 16.20 2.60
N HIS A 30 6.66 16.57 1.41
CA HIS A 30 7.58 16.89 0.31
C HIS A 30 8.48 18.10 0.56
N ASP A 31 8.03 19.05 1.39
CA ASP A 31 8.74 20.29 1.72
C ASP A 31 9.56 20.22 3.03
N PHE A 32 9.60 19.04 3.67
CA PHE A 32 10.32 18.89 4.94
C PHE A 32 11.83 19.10 4.76
N PRO A 33 12.48 19.93 5.60
CA PRO A 33 13.91 20.18 5.51
C PRO A 33 14.74 18.89 5.57
N GLY A 34 15.49 18.61 4.50
CA GLY A 34 16.34 17.42 4.39
C GLY A 34 15.80 16.35 3.43
N ASN A 35 14.59 16.50 2.90
CA ASN A 35 14.10 15.62 1.85
C ASN A 35 14.81 15.90 0.53
N THR A 36 15.48 14.88 0.00
CA THR A 36 16.24 14.93 -1.26
C THR A 36 15.48 14.29 -2.43
N THR A 37 14.35 13.65 -2.16
CA THR A 37 13.52 13.01 -3.18
C THR A 37 12.72 14.05 -3.95
N PRO A 38 12.75 14.07 -5.29
CA PRO A 38 12.03 15.01 -6.13
C PRO A 38 10.52 14.69 -6.18
N SER A 39 9.85 14.69 -5.03
CA SER A 39 8.40 14.68 -4.95
C SER A 39 7.91 16.13 -4.84
N THR A 40 6.82 16.44 -5.53
CA THR A 40 6.12 17.73 -5.40
C THR A 40 4.88 17.62 -4.52
N GLU A 41 4.60 16.44 -3.97
CA GLU A 41 3.36 16.16 -3.26
C GLU A 41 3.58 15.37 -1.96
N ASP A 42 2.76 15.70 -0.96
CA ASP A 42 2.64 14.92 0.27
C ASP A 42 1.92 13.60 -0.01
N ARG A 43 2.37 12.52 0.62
CA ARG A 43 1.83 11.17 0.43
C ARG A 43 1.99 10.32 1.69
N MET A 44 1.35 9.16 1.72
CA MET A 44 1.70 8.08 2.64
C MET A 44 2.59 7.09 1.91
N SER A 45 3.74 6.75 2.49
CA SER A 45 4.66 5.75 1.97
C SER A 45 4.88 4.70 3.04
N GLY A 46 5.14 3.47 2.65
CA GLY A 46 5.35 2.40 3.60
C GLY A 46 5.78 1.10 2.96
N TYR A 47 5.83 0.05 3.77
CA TYR A 47 6.05 -1.30 3.28
C TYR A 47 5.41 -2.36 4.18
N ALA A 48 5.37 -3.58 3.66
CA ALA A 48 5.25 -4.81 4.45
C ALA A 48 6.43 -5.72 4.11
N GLU A 49 7.01 -6.36 5.13
CA GLU A 49 8.07 -7.35 4.96
C GLU A 49 7.61 -8.69 5.49
N ILE A 50 7.57 -9.69 4.61
CA ILE A 50 7.18 -11.05 4.96
C ILE A 50 8.41 -11.94 4.87
N LEU A 51 8.85 -12.44 6.02
CA LEU A 51 10.00 -13.35 6.11
C LEU A 51 9.61 -14.77 5.66
N ASP A 52 10.56 -15.50 5.08
CA ASP A 52 10.45 -16.95 5.00
C ASP A 52 10.91 -17.53 6.36
N PRO A 53 10.09 -18.34 7.06
CA PRO A 53 10.50 -18.95 8.32
C PRO A 53 11.72 -19.88 8.21
N ASP A 54 12.04 -20.36 7.01
CA ASP A 54 13.23 -21.17 6.74
C ASP A 54 14.49 -20.32 6.46
N ASP A 55 14.34 -18.99 6.34
CA ASP A 55 15.44 -18.04 6.11
C ASP A 55 15.42 -16.92 7.17
N PRO A 56 15.86 -17.23 8.41
CA PRO A 56 15.88 -16.28 9.51
C PRO A 56 16.92 -15.16 9.31
N GLU A 57 17.87 -15.33 8.38
CA GLU A 57 18.85 -14.30 8.01
C GLU A 57 18.27 -13.27 7.02
N GLY A 58 17.08 -13.56 6.46
CA GLY A 58 16.30 -12.60 5.68
C GLY A 58 16.81 -12.34 4.27
N ALA A 59 17.64 -13.23 3.71
CA ALA A 59 18.13 -13.08 2.33
C ALA A 59 17.01 -13.18 1.28
N HIS A 60 15.88 -13.80 1.65
CA HIS A 60 14.71 -14.05 0.81
C HIS A 60 13.43 -13.41 1.39
N HIS A 61 13.58 -12.32 2.15
CA HIS A 61 12.42 -11.56 2.59
C HIS A 61 11.66 -10.99 1.39
N ARG A 62 10.33 -11.02 1.50
CA ARG A 62 9.42 -10.52 0.47
C ARG A 62 9.00 -9.12 0.88
N HIS A 63 9.61 -8.13 0.22
CA HIS A 63 9.38 -6.71 0.49
C HIS A 63 8.29 -6.18 -0.43
N TYR A 64 7.24 -5.61 0.15
CA TYR A 64 6.14 -4.96 -0.54
C TYR A 64 6.17 -3.47 -0.23
N ALA A 65 6.59 -2.63 -1.17
CA ALA A 65 6.59 -1.18 -0.96
C ALA A 65 5.29 -0.57 -1.48
N ILE A 66 4.75 0.39 -0.73
CA ILE A 66 3.51 1.07 -1.05
C ILE A 66 3.67 2.59 -0.99
N ASP A 67 3.08 3.26 -1.98
CA ASP A 67 2.85 4.70 -1.95
C ASP A 67 1.38 4.98 -2.22
N ILE A 68 0.78 5.89 -1.46
CA ILE A 68 -0.58 6.40 -1.66
C ILE A 68 -0.52 7.93 -1.66
N MET A 69 -0.83 8.53 -2.80
CA MET A 69 -0.67 9.96 -3.04
C MET A 69 -1.93 10.60 -3.62
N PRO A 70 -2.07 11.92 -3.54
CA PRO A 70 -3.07 12.64 -4.31
C PRO A 70 -2.92 12.30 -5.79
N GLY A 71 -4.04 12.10 -6.49
CA GLY A 71 -4.01 12.04 -7.94
C GLY A 71 -3.92 13.45 -8.54
N PRO A 72 -3.55 13.56 -9.82
CA PRO A 72 -3.43 14.84 -10.52
C PRO A 72 -4.78 15.54 -10.68
N ASP A 73 -5.89 14.79 -10.59
CA ASP A 73 -7.24 15.37 -10.54
C ASP A 73 -7.63 15.61 -9.08
N ASP A 74 -8.22 16.79 -8.81
CA ASP A 74 -8.65 17.26 -7.47
C ASP A 74 -9.54 16.26 -6.69
N ASP A 75 -10.18 15.32 -7.40
CA ASP A 75 -11.09 14.31 -6.86
C ASP A 75 -10.55 12.87 -7.03
N SER A 76 -9.24 12.67 -7.09
CA SER A 76 -8.65 11.33 -7.20
C SER A 76 -7.48 11.09 -6.24
N ILE A 77 -7.22 9.84 -5.91
CA ILE A 77 -5.98 9.38 -5.29
C ILE A 77 -5.31 8.34 -6.18
N GLU A 78 -4.00 8.21 -6.07
CA GLU A 78 -3.21 7.19 -6.75
C GLU A 78 -2.51 6.32 -5.73
N ALA A 79 -2.38 5.03 -6.05
CA ALA A 79 -1.66 4.07 -5.23
C ALA A 79 -0.78 3.18 -6.09
N SER A 80 0.43 2.94 -5.62
CA SER A 80 1.36 1.96 -6.19
C SER A 80 1.77 0.92 -5.17
N LEU A 81 1.81 -0.34 -5.58
CA LEU A 81 2.36 -1.46 -4.81
C LEU A 81 3.45 -2.11 -5.66
N THR A 82 4.65 -2.25 -5.11
CA THR A 82 5.75 -2.93 -5.76
C THR A 82 6.29 -4.06 -4.90
N PHE A 83 6.91 -5.05 -5.55
CA PHE A 83 7.53 -6.21 -4.93
C PHE A 83 9.04 -6.24 -5.21
N GLY A 84 9.82 -6.45 -4.16
CA GLY A 84 11.28 -6.53 -4.20
C GLY A 84 11.98 -5.21 -3.85
N ILE A 85 13.28 -5.32 -3.59
CA ILE A 85 14.18 -4.20 -3.28
C ILE A 85 15.16 -4.01 -4.45
N GLY A 86 15.38 -2.76 -4.85
CA GLY A 86 16.42 -2.41 -5.81
C GLY A 86 15.94 -1.51 -6.94
N PRO A 87 16.71 -1.42 -8.04
CA PRO A 87 16.47 -0.44 -9.10
C PRO A 87 15.29 -0.78 -10.03
N ASP A 88 14.79 -2.02 -9.99
CA ASP A 88 13.72 -2.50 -10.87
C ASP A 88 12.76 -3.43 -10.10
N PRO A 89 11.98 -2.90 -9.13
CA PRO A 89 11.02 -3.70 -8.40
C PRO A 89 9.82 -4.03 -9.29
N GLU A 90 9.22 -5.20 -9.09
CA GLU A 90 8.03 -5.62 -9.83
C GLU A 90 6.83 -4.77 -9.44
N SER A 91 6.11 -4.22 -10.42
CA SER A 91 4.87 -3.48 -10.16
C SER A 91 3.68 -4.43 -10.04
N LEU A 92 3.13 -4.56 -8.84
CA LEU A 92 1.95 -5.39 -8.56
C LEU A 92 0.65 -4.61 -8.71
N LEU A 93 0.69 -3.30 -8.44
CA LEU A 93 -0.45 -2.41 -8.59
C LEU A 93 0.03 -1.01 -8.97
N TYR A 94 -0.65 -0.43 -9.96
CA TYR A 94 -0.81 1.01 -10.07
C TYR A 94 -2.29 1.29 -10.30
N ALA A 95 -2.90 2.08 -9.42
CA ALA A 95 -4.33 2.34 -9.49
C ALA A 95 -4.65 3.79 -9.14
N LYS A 96 -5.57 4.36 -9.92
CA LYS A 96 -6.18 5.66 -9.68
C LYS A 96 -7.63 5.47 -9.25
N TRP A 97 -8.02 6.08 -8.15
CA TRP A 97 -9.34 5.95 -7.55
C TRP A 97 -10.01 7.31 -7.41
N SER A 98 -11.28 7.40 -7.82
CA SER A 98 -12.06 8.60 -7.59
C SER A 98 -12.51 8.69 -6.13
N VAL A 99 -12.29 9.84 -5.51
CA VAL A 99 -12.84 10.21 -4.19
C VAL A 99 -14.05 11.15 -4.32
N ALA A 100 -14.52 11.40 -5.55
CA ALA A 100 -15.77 12.11 -5.77
C ALA A 100 -16.96 11.23 -5.36
N MET A 101 -17.79 11.72 -4.45
CA MET A 101 -19.06 11.06 -4.14
C MET A 101 -20.18 11.59 -5.03
N GLY A 102 -20.99 10.67 -5.56
CA GLY A 102 -22.29 11.01 -6.14
C GLY A 102 -23.13 11.77 -5.13
N VAL A 103 -23.63 12.94 -5.52
CA VAL A 103 -24.28 13.91 -4.64
C VAL A 103 -25.70 13.42 -4.28
N SER A 104 -25.84 12.42 -3.40
CA SER A 104 -27.14 12.07 -2.79
C SER A 104 -26.94 11.41 -1.42
N GLY A 105 -27.01 12.20 -0.34
CA GLY A 105 -27.05 11.69 1.04
C GLY A 105 -26.21 12.48 2.05
N GLU A 106 -26.57 12.34 3.34
CA GLU A 106 -25.93 12.99 4.50
C GLU A 106 -24.55 12.39 4.86
N GLU A 107 -24.14 11.28 4.25
CA GLU A 107 -22.87 10.59 4.54
C GLU A 107 -21.63 11.21 3.84
N ARG A 108 -21.58 12.55 3.76
CA ARG A 108 -20.70 13.36 2.89
C ARG A 108 -19.18 13.21 3.06
N PHE A 109 -18.70 12.37 3.96
CA PHE A 109 -17.28 12.12 4.22
C PHE A 109 -16.91 10.65 4.42
N ARG A 110 -17.85 9.70 4.23
CA ARG A 110 -17.65 8.27 4.49
C ARG A 110 -17.59 7.42 3.21
N GLY A 111 -17.09 8.00 2.12
CA GLY A 111 -16.73 7.17 0.99
C GLY A 111 -15.59 6.27 1.44
N LEU A 112 -15.85 4.98 1.68
CA LEU A 112 -14.87 3.95 2.08
C LEU A 112 -13.82 3.68 0.98
N VAL A 113 -13.48 4.68 0.16
CA VAL A 113 -12.60 4.56 -0.99
C VAL A 113 -11.20 4.16 -0.52
N GLY A 114 -10.72 4.72 0.59
CA GLY A 114 -9.44 4.34 1.18
C GLY A 114 -9.46 2.91 1.68
N ALA A 115 -10.52 2.52 2.40
CA ALA A 115 -10.68 1.15 2.90
C ALA A 115 -10.79 0.11 1.77
N GLN A 116 -11.54 0.41 0.70
CA GLN A 116 -11.68 -0.45 -0.48
C GLN A 116 -10.36 -0.58 -1.25
N LEU A 117 -9.60 0.51 -1.37
CA LEU A 117 -8.26 0.47 -1.93
C LEU A 117 -7.34 -0.42 -1.09
N ALA A 118 -7.37 -0.27 0.24
CA ALA A 118 -6.59 -1.11 1.15
C ALA A 118 -6.94 -2.59 1.04
N GLU A 119 -8.24 -2.93 0.97
CA GLU A 119 -8.72 -4.30 0.76
C GLU A 119 -8.16 -4.88 -0.55
N LYS A 120 -8.24 -4.12 -1.65
CA LYS A 120 -7.67 -4.53 -2.94
C LYS A 120 -6.16 -4.79 -2.86
N ILE A 121 -5.41 -3.92 -2.18
CA ILE A 121 -3.97 -4.11 -1.97
C ILE A 121 -3.71 -5.38 -1.18
N CYS A 122 -4.44 -5.60 -0.08
CA CYS A 122 -4.30 -6.81 0.73
C CYS A 122 -4.57 -8.08 -0.06
N ASP A 123 -5.59 -8.08 -0.91
CA ASP A 123 -5.93 -9.22 -1.74
C ASP A 123 -4.86 -9.52 -2.80
N ILE A 124 -4.26 -8.48 -3.39
CA ILE A 124 -3.12 -8.64 -4.30
C ILE A 124 -1.92 -9.26 -3.58
N VAL A 125 -1.57 -8.75 -2.40
CA VAL A 125 -0.48 -9.32 -1.59
C VAL A 125 -0.77 -10.77 -1.22
N ARG A 126 -1.99 -11.09 -0.76
CA ARG A 126 -2.37 -12.46 -0.40
C ARG A 126 -2.30 -13.41 -1.59
N GLU A 127 -2.76 -12.97 -2.76
CA GLU A 127 -2.66 -13.76 -4.00
C GLU A 127 -1.20 -13.99 -4.38
N HIS A 128 -0.39 -12.93 -4.32
CA HIS A 128 1.04 -12.98 -4.63
C HIS A 128 1.82 -13.87 -3.65
N GLU A 129 1.39 -13.97 -2.39
CA GLU A 129 2.01 -14.84 -1.37
C GLU A 129 1.67 -16.34 -1.55
N LYS A 130 0.61 -16.71 -2.28
CA LYS A 130 0.17 -18.12 -2.40
C LYS A 130 1.27 -19.08 -2.88
N PRO A 131 2.09 -18.77 -3.90
CA PRO A 131 3.15 -19.68 -4.35
C PRO A 131 4.21 -19.92 -3.28
N TYR A 132 4.54 -18.90 -2.47
CA TYR A 132 5.53 -19.01 -1.39
C TYR A 132 4.99 -19.86 -0.24
N LEU A 133 3.74 -19.63 0.16
CA LEU A 133 3.04 -20.47 1.14
C LEU A 133 2.98 -21.93 0.68
N ALA A 134 2.61 -22.18 -0.57
CA ALA A 134 2.56 -23.54 -1.13
C ALA A 134 3.95 -24.20 -1.18
N ALA A 135 4.99 -23.44 -1.52
CA ALA A 135 6.37 -23.94 -1.52
C ALA A 135 6.82 -24.33 -0.10
N TYR A 136 6.52 -23.50 0.90
CA TYR A 136 6.79 -23.79 2.30
C TYR A 136 6.08 -25.05 2.77
N GLU A 137 4.77 -25.17 2.54
CA GLU A 137 3.99 -26.37 2.91
C GLU A 137 4.57 -27.66 2.31
N GLN A 138 5.03 -27.61 1.05
CA GLN A 138 5.68 -28.76 0.41
C GLN A 138 7.00 -29.15 1.07
N ARG A 139 7.80 -28.17 1.52
CA ARG A 139 9.05 -28.44 2.26
C ARG A 139 8.74 -29.09 3.60
N VAL A 140 7.80 -28.54 4.36
CA VAL A 140 7.40 -29.07 5.68
C VAL A 140 6.86 -30.49 5.59
N ARG A 141 6.06 -30.84 4.56
CA ARG A 141 5.55 -32.21 4.39
C ARG A 141 6.63 -33.25 4.04
N ARG A 142 7.79 -32.81 3.56
CA ARG A 142 8.91 -33.68 3.14
C ARG A 142 10.00 -33.83 4.22
N ALA A 143 9.95 -33.02 5.27
CA ALA A 143 10.83 -33.09 6.44
C ALA A 143 10.31 -34.11 7.46
#